data_AF-A0A1E3W3U2-F1
#
_entry.id   AF-A0A1E3W3U2-F1
#
_cell.length_a   1.000
_cell.length_b   1.000
_cell.length_c   1.000
_cell.angle_alpha   90.00
_cell.angle_beta   90.00
_cell.angle_gamma   90.00
#
_symmetry.space_group_name_H-M   'P 1'
#
loop_
_entity.id
_entity.type
_entity.pdbx_description
1 polymer ?
#
loop_
_entity_poly.entity_id
_entity_poly.type
_entity_poly.pdbx_seq_one_letter_code
_entity_poly.pdbx_strand_id
1 'polypeptide(L)'
;MLAGETPPEWVTTFGATLDGPPTPTIPVPLDGETYTLGFTCKANDCEANQLYVLFAPQARDAWGMLASPEGISWLGRPNKRIQDAITDALRK
;
A
#
# COMPACT_ATOMS: atom_id res chain seq x y z
N MET A 1 1.02 9.74 3.43
CA MET A 1 -0.01 8.68 3.40
C MET A 1 -0.85 8.60 4.68
N LEU A 2 -0.27 8.38 5.87
CA LEU A 2 -1.05 8.11 7.10
C LEU A 2 -1.56 9.36 7.85
N ALA A 3 -1.07 10.55 7.50
CA ALA A 3 -1.43 11.77 8.21
C ALA A 3 -2.94 12.08 8.07
N GLY A 4 -3.65 12.12 9.19
CA GLY A 4 -5.10 12.35 9.23
C GLY A 4 -5.96 11.12 8.92
N GLU A 5 -5.37 9.94 8.80
CA GLU A 5 -6.06 8.66 8.65
C GLU A 5 -6.16 7.94 10.00
N THR A 6 -7.14 7.04 10.17
CA THR A 6 -7.26 6.15 11.33
C THR A 6 -7.16 4.68 10.91
N PRO A 7 -6.00 4.21 10.46
CA PRO A 7 -5.83 2.82 10.04
C PRO A 7 -5.76 1.88 11.26
N PRO A 8 -5.89 0.56 11.06
CA PRO A 8 -5.66 -0.42 12.12
C PRO A 8 -4.27 -0.25 12.77
N GLU A 9 -4.18 -0.62 14.05
CA GLU A 9 -2.95 -0.48 14.85
C GLU A 9 -1.73 -1.07 14.15
N TRP A 10 -1.84 -2.27 13.58
CA TRP A 10 -0.72 -2.94 12.92
C TRP A 10 -0.12 -2.14 11.75
N VAL A 11 -0.94 -1.36 11.03
CA VAL A 11 -0.48 -0.47 9.95
C VAL A 11 0.28 0.72 10.53
N THR A 12 -0.18 1.24 11.66
CA THR A 12 0.50 2.32 12.38
C THR A 12 1.84 1.85 12.92
N THR A 13 1.89 0.66 13.52
CA THR A 13 3.13 0.02 13.98
C THR A 13 4.10 -0.17 12.83
N PHE A 14 3.67 -0.81 11.74
CA PHE A 14 4.51 -0.99 10.55
C PHE A 14 5.04 0.33 10.00
N GLY A 15 4.20 1.37 9.90
CA GLY A 15 4.64 2.68 9.43
C GLY A 15 5.71 3.35 10.29
N ALA A 16 5.80 2.99 11.59
CA ALA A 16 6.77 3.54 12.53
C ALA A 16 8.04 2.68 12.65
N THR A 17 7.92 1.35 12.58
CA THR A 17 9.01 0.42 12.84
C THR A 17 9.59 -0.22 11.58
N LEU A 18 8.83 -0.23 10.49
CA LEU A 18 9.07 -1.04 9.29
C LEU A 18 9.15 -2.55 9.60
N ASP A 19 8.60 -2.96 10.74
CA ASP A 19 8.59 -4.35 11.19
C ASP A 19 7.40 -5.08 10.57
N GLY A 20 7.70 -5.92 9.59
CA GLY A 20 6.75 -6.73 8.85
C GLY A 20 7.47 -7.81 8.06
N PRO A 21 6.75 -8.81 7.54
CA PRO A 21 7.37 -9.84 6.69
C PRO A 21 8.14 -9.21 5.52
N PRO A 22 9.30 -9.75 5.11
CA PRO A 22 10.00 -9.27 3.93
C PRO A 22 9.13 -9.48 2.69
N THR A 23 8.96 -8.42 1.90
CA THR A 23 7.97 -8.40 0.83
C THR A 23 8.59 -8.03 -0.51
N PRO A 24 8.14 -8.66 -1.62
CA PRO A 24 8.55 -8.25 -2.94
C PRO A 24 8.08 -6.83 -3.23
N THR A 25 8.85 -6.12 -4.05
CA THR A 25 8.44 -4.85 -4.65
C THR A 25 8.22 -5.05 -6.14
N ILE A 26 7.18 -4.43 -6.68
CA ILE A 26 6.82 -4.52 -8.11
C ILE A 26 7.00 -3.14 -8.73
N PRO A 27 7.82 -2.99 -9.80
CA PRO A 27 7.89 -1.74 -10.54
C PRO A 27 6.58 -1.50 -11.32
N VAL A 28 5.98 -0.33 -11.14
CA VAL A 28 4.72 0.06 -11.79
C VAL A 28 4.98 1.29 -12.68
N PRO A 29 5.04 1.13 -14.01
CA PRO A 29 5.16 2.28 -14.92
C PRO A 29 3.84 3.06 -14.95
N LEU A 30 3.89 4.35 -14.62
CA LEU A 30 2.75 5.26 -14.60
C LEU A 30 3.20 6.69 -14.93
N ASP A 31 2.50 7.36 -15.84
CA ASP A 31 2.77 8.76 -16.22
C ASP A 31 4.21 9.06 -16.67
N GLY A 32 4.86 8.07 -17.30
CA GLY A 32 6.23 8.20 -17.80
C GLY A 32 7.30 8.03 -16.71
N GLU A 33 6.91 7.69 -15.49
CA GLU A 33 7.80 7.40 -14.38
C GLU A 33 7.57 5.98 -13.83
N THR A 34 8.57 5.47 -13.11
CA THR A 34 8.49 4.15 -12.48
C THR A 34 8.19 4.31 -10.99
N TYR A 35 7.00 3.91 -10.60
CA TYR A 35 6.56 3.82 -9.22
C TYR A 35 6.95 2.45 -8.65
N THR A 36 6.98 2.34 -7.33
CA THR A 36 7.27 1.07 -6.65
C THR A 36 6.05 0.65 -5.85
N LEU A 37 5.47 -0.50 -6.16
CA LEU A 37 4.43 -1.12 -5.35
C LEU A 37 5.08 -2.04 -4.31
N GLY A 38 4.97 -1.66 -3.04
CA GLY A 38 5.29 -2.53 -1.91
C GLY A 38 4.05 -3.29 -1.44
N PHE A 39 4.30 -4.45 -0.84
CA PHE A 39 3.31 -5.25 -0.14
C PHE A 39 3.72 -5.37 1.33
N THR A 40 2.79 -5.55 2.24
CA THR A 40 3.03 -6.08 3.59
C THR A 40 1.70 -6.62 4.10
N CYS A 41 1.72 -7.31 5.22
CA CYS A 41 0.51 -7.85 5.81
C CYS A 41 0.66 -7.97 7.33
N LYS A 42 -0.48 -8.14 8.01
CA LYS A 42 -0.50 -8.33 9.46
C LYS A 42 0.18 -9.64 9.84
N ALA A 43 1.08 -9.60 10.82
CA ALA A 43 1.76 -10.79 11.31
C ALA A 43 0.76 -11.85 11.80
N ASN A 44 0.97 -13.11 11.40
CA ASN A 44 0.10 -14.25 11.67
C ASN A 44 -1.33 -14.17 11.09
N ASP A 45 -1.62 -13.18 10.23
CA ASP A 45 -2.96 -12.91 9.71
C ASP A 45 -2.90 -12.32 8.28
N CYS A 46 -1.96 -12.84 7.49
CA CYS A 46 -1.56 -12.23 6.22
C CYS A 46 -2.63 -12.34 5.13
N GLU A 47 -3.40 -13.43 5.13
CA GLU A 47 -4.45 -13.67 4.13
C GLU A 47 -5.65 -12.73 4.31
N ALA A 48 -5.95 -12.36 5.55
CA ALA A 48 -7.08 -11.50 5.86
C ALA A 48 -6.71 -10.01 5.85
N ASN A 49 -5.46 -9.65 6.17
CA ASN A 49 -5.07 -8.25 6.38
C ASN A 49 -3.82 -7.90 5.58
N GLN A 50 -4.04 -7.30 4.41
CA GLN A 50 -3.02 -7.00 3.41
C GLN A 50 -2.94 -5.50 3.16
N LEU A 51 -1.73 -4.97 3.08
CA LEU A 51 -1.46 -3.58 2.73
C LEU A 51 -0.58 -3.53 1.49
N TYR A 52 -1.06 -2.84 0.48
CA TYR A 52 -0.31 -2.53 -0.73
C TYR A 52 -0.03 -1.03 -0.76
N VAL A 53 1.21 -0.63 -0.97
CA VAL A 53 1.61 0.79 -0.98
C VAL A 53 2.31 1.12 -2.27
N LEU A 54 1.75 2.05 -3.04
CA LEU A 54 2.39 2.60 -4.22
C LEU A 54 3.20 3.83 -3.81
N PHE A 55 4.51 3.75 -3.99
CA PHE A 55 5.45 4.84 -3.76
C PHE A 55 5.78 5.55 -5.07
N ALA A 56 5.62 6.87 -5.07
CA ALA A 56 6.10 7.69 -6.17
C ALA A 56 7.64 7.78 -6.17
N PRO A 57 8.26 8.03 -7.34
CA PRO A 57 9.69 8.29 -7.44
C PRO A 57 10.17 9.32 -6.41
N GLN A 58 11.38 9.11 -5.89
CA GLN A 58 12.03 10.02 -4.93
C GLN A 58 11.23 10.23 -3.62
N ALA A 59 10.34 9.28 -3.28
CA ALA A 59 9.51 9.31 -2.08
C ALA A 59 8.64 10.57 -1.94
N ARG A 60 8.30 11.23 -3.07
CA ARG A 60 7.50 12.45 -3.07
C ARG A 60 6.08 12.24 -2.52
N ASP A 61 5.53 11.05 -2.75
CA ASP A 61 4.19 10.66 -2.34
C ASP A 61 4.10 9.15 -2.14
N ALA A 62 3.08 8.74 -1.38
CA ALA A 62 2.71 7.33 -1.21
C ALA A 62 1.20 7.19 -0.97
N TRP A 63 0.62 6.13 -1.54
CA TRP A 63 -0.80 5.79 -1.42
C TRP A 63 -0.98 4.31 -1.10
N GLY A 64 -1.94 4.00 -0.25
CA GLY A 64 -2.15 2.65 0.28
C GLY A 64 -3.51 2.10 -0.11
N MET A 65 -3.54 0.81 -0.46
CA MET A 65 -4.73 -0.03 -0.47
C MET A 65 -4.64 -1.02 0.68
N LEU A 66 -5.52 -0.87 1.66
CA LEU A 66 -5.68 -1.82 2.77
C LEU A 66 -6.85 -2.74 2.44
N ALA A 67 -6.58 -4.03 2.26
CA ALA A 67 -7.59 -5.07 2.11
C ALA A 67 -7.74 -5.81 3.45
N SER A 68 -8.97 -5.82 3.97
CA SER A 68 -9.35 -6.48 5.21
C SER A 68 -10.68 -7.25 5.04
N PRO A 69 -11.13 -8.04 6.03
CA PRO A 69 -12.44 -8.69 5.97
C PRO A 69 -13.62 -7.72 5.83
N GLU A 70 -13.44 -6.47 6.28
CA GLU A 70 -14.42 -5.38 6.16
C GLU A 70 -14.44 -4.74 4.77
N GLY A 71 -13.49 -5.09 3.90
CA GLY A 71 -13.37 -4.60 2.53
C GLY A 71 -12.08 -3.83 2.27
N ILE A 72 -12.12 -2.95 1.26
CA ILE A 72 -10.98 -2.15 0.83
C ILE A 72 -11.07 -0.74 1.43
N SER A 73 -9.99 -0.30 2.07
CA SER A 73 -9.79 1.08 2.51
C SER A 73 -8.60 1.71 1.80
N TRP A 74 -8.74 2.98 1.41
CA TRP A 74 -7.69 3.73 0.72
C TRP A 74 -7.01 4.72 1.66
N LEU A 75 -5.68 4.76 1.65
CA LEU A 75 -4.87 5.63 2.51
C LEU A 75 -4.12 6.66 1.66
N GLY A 76 -4.06 7.91 2.14
CA GLY A 76 -3.37 9.00 1.42
C GLY A 76 -4.19 9.61 0.29
N ARG A 77 -5.52 9.38 0.28
CA ARG A 77 -6.49 9.95 -0.68
C ARG A 77 -6.09 9.74 -2.16
N PRO A 78 -5.83 8.49 -2.60
CA PRO A 78 -5.52 8.23 -4.00
C PRO A 78 -6.70 8.58 -4.91
N ASN A 79 -6.39 9.24 -6.03
CA ASN A 79 -7.37 9.42 -7.10
C ASN A 79 -7.59 8.09 -7.86
N LYS A 80 -8.60 8.06 -8.74
CA LYS A 80 -8.94 6.86 -9.51
C LYS A 80 -7.76 6.27 -10.29
N ARG A 81 -6.90 7.10 -10.89
CA ARG A 81 -5.72 6.62 -11.63
C ARG A 81 -4.76 5.84 -10.74
N ILE A 82 -4.50 6.32 -9.53
CA ILE A 82 -3.63 5.64 -8.56
C ILE A 82 -4.28 4.35 -8.04
N GLN A 83 -5.59 4.37 -7.78
CA GLN A 83 -6.33 3.18 -7.39
C GLN A 83 -6.24 2.10 -8.48
N ASP A 84 -6.50 2.48 -9.74
CA ASP A 84 -6.42 1.58 -10.90
C ASP A 84 -4.99 1.03 -11.04
N ALA A 85 -3.95 1.86 -10.92
CA ALA A 85 -2.55 1.43 -11.00
C ALA A 85 -2.17 0.40 -9.93
N ILE A 86 -2.66 0.55 -8.70
CA ILE A 86 -2.46 -0.45 -7.63
C ILE A 86 -3.17 -1.75 -8.01
N THR A 87 -4.46 -1.68 -8.32
CA THR A 87 -5.26 -2.89 -8.56
C THR A 87 -4.83 -3.67 -9.81
N ASP A 88 -4.41 -2.98 -10.88
CA ASP A 88 -3.96 -3.62 -12.11
C ASP A 88 -2.58 -4.28 -11.94
N ALA A 89 -1.72 -3.73 -11.09
CA ALA A 89 -0.44 -4.35 -10.75
C ALA A 89 -0.60 -5.67 -9.98
N LEU A 90 -1.72 -5.86 -9.27
CA LEU A 90 -2.02 -7.10 -8.53
C LEU A 90 -2.63 -8.21 -9.37
N ARG A 91 -3.10 -7.90 -10.58
CA ARG A 91 -3.71 -8.88 -11.50
C ARG A 91 -2.71 -9.58 -12.40
N LYS A 92 -1.46 -9.11 -12.41
CA LYS A 92 -0.38 -9.63 -13.24
C LYS A 92 0.37 -10.74 -12.53
#